data_AF-A0A952DPV2-F1
#
_entry.id   AF-A0A952DPV2-F1
#
_cell.length_a   1.000
_cell.length_b   1.000
_cell.length_c   1.000
_cell.angle_alpha   90.00
_cell.angle_beta   90.00
_cell.angle_gamma   90.00
#
_symmetry.space_group_name_H-M   'P 1'
#
loop_
_entity.id
_entity.type
_entity.pdbx_description
1 polymer ?
#
loop_
_entity_poly.entity_id
_entity_poly.type
_entity_poly.pdbx_seq_one_letter_code
_entity_poly.pdbx_strand_id
1 'polypeptide(L)'
;PKWPGAAVTAGVWVGATIILPRLLADVSTYDRFYGPLAGVMITLLFFFIAGMGFVIGAELNAALAMEPENGQKGAESGQQPKG
;
A
#
# COMPACT_ATOMS: atom_id res chain seq x y z
N PRO A 1 -8.73 -1.02 13.46
CA PRO A 1 -7.86 -2.18 13.13
C PRO A 1 -6.68 -1.71 12.28
N LYS A 2 -5.46 -2.24 12.45
CA LYS A 2 -4.25 -1.74 11.77
C LYS A 2 -3.95 -2.37 10.40
N TRP A 3 -4.74 -3.38 10.02
CA TRP A 3 -4.57 -4.16 8.79
C TRP A 3 -5.22 -3.60 7.51
N PRO A 4 -6.13 -2.60 7.49
CA PRO A 4 -6.75 -2.10 6.26
C PRO A 4 -5.76 -1.64 5.20
N GLY A 5 -4.77 -0.83 5.57
CA GLY A 5 -3.72 -0.40 4.65
C GLY A 5 -2.88 -1.56 4.13
N ALA A 6 -2.55 -2.53 4.99
CA ALA A 6 -1.83 -3.73 4.59
C ALA A 6 -2.62 -4.59 3.60
N ALA A 7 -3.94 -4.70 3.77
CA ALA A 7 -4.82 -5.41 2.84
C ALA A 7 -4.89 -4.72 1.48
N VAL A 8 -4.94 -3.38 1.45
CA VAL A 8 -4.87 -2.61 0.19
C VAL A 8 -3.54 -2.86 -0.52
N THR A 9 -2.41 -2.73 0.18
CA THR A 9 -1.09 -3.00 -0.37
C THR A 9 -0.99 -4.42 -0.93
N ALA A 10 -1.45 -5.42 -0.17
CA ALA A 10 -1.44 -6.81 -0.61
C ALA A 10 -2.33 -7.04 -1.83
N GLY A 11 -3.51 -6.41 -1.87
CA GLY A 11 -4.41 -6.46 -3.02
C GLY A 11 -3.79 -5.87 -4.28
N VAL A 12 -3.13 -4.71 -4.17
CA VAL A 12 -2.40 -4.10 -5.29
C VAL A 12 -1.26 -5.00 -5.75
N TRP A 13 -0.51 -5.60 -4.82
CA TRP A 13 0.60 -6.49 -5.14
C TRP A 13 0.13 -7.74 -5.89
N VAL A 14 -0.88 -8.43 -5.36
CA VAL A 14 -1.49 -9.61 -6.01
C VAL A 14 -2.08 -9.24 -7.36
N GLY A 15 -2.79 -8.12 -7.44
CA GLY A 15 -3.34 -7.59 -8.69
C GLY A 15 -2.24 -7.36 -9.73
N ALA A 16 -1.14 -6.70 -9.35
CA ALA A 16 0.01 -6.48 -10.23
C ALA A 16 0.62 -7.81 -10.72
N THR A 17 0.78 -8.81 -9.84
CA THR A 17 1.30 -10.14 -10.23
C THR A 17 0.41 -10.86 -11.25
N ILE A 18 -0.92 -10.67 -11.19
CA ILE A 18 -1.87 -11.34 -12.09
C ILE A 18 -2.06 -10.56 -13.40
N ILE A 19 -2.16 -9.24 -13.32
CA ILE A 19 -2.54 -8.35 -14.44
C ILE A 19 -1.34 -8.03 -15.30
N LEU A 20 -0.20 -7.70 -14.69
CA LEU A 20 0.97 -7.21 -15.42
C LEU A 20 1.48 -8.21 -16.47
N PRO A 21 1.64 -9.52 -16.18
CA PRO A 21 2.08 -10.48 -17.20
C PRO A 21 1.07 -10.66 -18.33
N ARG A 22 -0.24 -10.55 -18.05
CA ARG A 22 -1.28 -10.64 -19.08
C ARG A 22 -1.25 -9.47 -20.04
N LEU A 23 -1.07 -8.25 -19.53
CA LEU A 23 -0.98 -7.06 -20.38
C LEU A 23 0.28 -7.06 -21.25
N LEU A 24 1.36 -7.69 -20.76
CA LEU A 24 2.64 -7.72 -21.44
C LEU A 24 2.81 -8.91 -22.38
N ALA A 25 1.94 -9.93 -22.31
CA ALA A 25 1.99 -11.09 -23.21
C ALA A 25 1.90 -10.67 -24.69
N ASP A 26 1.14 -9.61 -24.99
CA ASP A 26 0.97 -9.08 -26.35
C ASP A 26 2.17 -8.20 -26.80
N VAL A 27 3.05 -7.81 -25.88
CA VAL A 27 4.22 -6.94 -26.14
C VAL A 27 5.44 -7.74 -26.61
N SER A 28 5.29 -9.06 -26.86
CA SER A 28 6.32 -10.03 -27.30
C SER A 28 7.24 -9.55 -28.44
N THR A 29 6.78 -8.66 -29.33
CA THR A 29 7.62 -8.13 -30.42
C THR A 29 8.67 -7.12 -29.92
N TYR A 30 8.42 -6.43 -28.81
CA TYR A 30 9.31 -5.42 -28.22
C TYR A 30 10.51 -6.05 -27.50
N ASP A 31 10.31 -7.22 -26.88
CA ASP A 31 11.37 -8.03 -26.24
C ASP A 31 12.47 -8.45 -27.23
N ARG A 32 12.18 -8.52 -28.54
CA ARG A 32 13.19 -8.90 -29.55
C ARG A 32 14.27 -7.84 -29.74
N PHE A 33 13.96 -6.56 -29.57
CA PHE A 33 14.90 -5.45 -29.74
C PHE A 33 15.49 -4.97 -28.42
N TYR A 34 14.77 -5.19 -27.32
CA TYR A 34 15.16 -4.70 -25.98
C TYR A 34 15.42 -5.81 -24.96
N GLY A 35 15.33 -7.09 -25.34
CA GLY A 35 15.66 -8.31 -24.59
C GLY A 35 15.82 -8.15 -23.06
N PRO A 36 17.04 -8.00 -22.53
CA PRO A 36 17.26 -7.87 -21.08
C PRO A 36 16.69 -6.58 -20.46
N LEU A 37 16.66 -5.47 -21.21
CA LEU A 37 16.08 -4.21 -20.76
C LEU A 37 14.57 -4.31 -20.58
N ALA A 38 13.89 -5.15 -21.36
CA ALA A 38 12.46 -5.40 -21.17
C ALA A 38 12.18 -5.97 -19.77
N GLY A 39 12.95 -6.98 -19.34
CA GLY A 39 12.83 -7.53 -17.98
C GLY A 39 13.06 -6.49 -16.87
N VAL A 40 14.05 -5.61 -17.04
CA VAL A 40 14.30 -4.50 -16.10
C VAL A 40 13.13 -3.53 -16.06
N MET A 41 12.61 -3.11 -17.22
CA MET A 41 11.46 -2.20 -17.30
C MET A 41 10.22 -2.80 -16.64
N ILE A 42 9.95 -4.08 -16.87
CA ILE A 42 8.82 -4.81 -16.24
C ILE A 42 9.00 -4.84 -14.72
N THR A 43 10.22 -5.10 -14.25
CA THR A 43 10.54 -5.10 -12.82
C THR A 43 10.35 -3.72 -12.20
N LEU A 44 10.80 -2.66 -12.88
CA LEU A 44 10.59 -1.28 -12.45
C LEU A 44 9.11 -0.90 -12.43
N LEU A 45 8.35 -1.26 -13.46
CA LEU A 45 6.91 -1.01 -13.54
C LEU A 45 6.15 -1.76 -12.43
N PHE A 46 6.52 -3.01 -12.18
CA PHE A 46 5.99 -3.78 -11.07
C PHE A 46 6.25 -3.11 -9.73
N PHE A 47 7.50 -2.71 -9.45
CA PHE A 47 7.83 -2.04 -8.20
C PHE A 47 7.26 -0.63 -8.09
N PHE A 48 7.07 0.06 -9.22
CA PHE A 48 6.37 1.34 -9.26
C PHE A 48 4.91 1.17 -8.82
N ILE A 49 4.19 0.20 -9.39
CA ILE A 49 2.79 -0.10 -9.03
C ILE A 49 2.70 -0.58 -7.57
N ALA A 50 3.58 -1.49 -7.17
CA ALA A 50 3.63 -1.97 -5.80
C ALA A 50 3.92 -0.83 -4.81
N GLY A 51 4.88 0.03 -5.13
CA GLY A 51 5.23 1.23 -4.37
C GLY A 51 4.05 2.20 -4.21
N MET A 52 3.28 2.43 -5.27
CA MET A 52 2.02 3.18 -5.19
C MET A 52 1.02 2.49 -4.24
N GLY A 53 0.89 1.17 -4.30
CA GLY A 53 0.10 0.39 -3.34
C GLY A 53 0.54 0.58 -1.89
N PHE A 54 1.85 0.63 -1.63
CA PHE A 54 2.40 0.93 -0.30
C PHE A 54 2.05 2.35 0.18
N VAL A 55 2.20 3.36 -0.68
CA VAL A 55 1.87 4.76 -0.34
C VAL A 55 0.38 4.87 0.00
N ILE A 56 -0.50 4.34 -0.86
CA ILE A 56 -1.95 4.37 -0.64
C ILE A 56 -2.32 3.61 0.64
N GLY A 57 -1.73 2.44 0.87
CA GLY A 57 -1.95 1.66 2.10
C GLY A 57 -1.49 2.41 3.35
N ALA A 58 -0.35 3.11 3.28
CA ALA A 58 0.16 3.91 4.38
C ALA A 58 -0.72 5.14 4.66
N GLU A 59 -1.15 5.86 3.62
CA GLU A 59 -2.08 7.00 3.75
C GLU A 59 -3.42 6.57 4.33
N LEU A 60 -3.97 5.44 3.88
CA LEU A 60 -5.20 4.87 4.46
C LEU A 60 -5.01 4.53 5.94
N ASN A 61 -3.91 3.85 6.28
CA ASN A 61 -3.61 3.52 7.68
C ASN A 61 -3.42 4.79 8.52
N ALA A 62 -2.83 5.85 7.97
CA ALA A 62 -2.68 7.14 8.65
C ALA A 62 -4.03 7.86 8.82
N ALA A 63 -4.88 7.87 7.80
CA ALA A 63 -6.22 8.45 7.85
C ALA A 63 -7.10 7.76 8.91
N LEU A 64 -7.07 6.43 8.99
CA LEU A 64 -7.80 5.67 10.00
C LEU A 64 -7.23 5.80 11.41
N ALA A 65 -5.93 6.09 11.55
CA ALA A 65 -5.31 6.35 12.85
C ALA A 65 -5.61 7.77 13.36
N MET A 66 -5.91 8.70 12.45
CA MET A 66 -6.31 10.08 12.77
C MET A 66 -7.79 10.22 13.13
N GLU A 67 -8.61 9.18 12.95
CA GLU A 67 -10.00 9.15 13.44
C GLU A 67 -9.97 8.95 14.97
N PRO A 68 -10.15 10.03 15.75
CA PRO A 68 -9.78 10.02 17.14
C PRO A 68 -10.80 9.23 17.95
N GLU A 69 -10.24 8.41 18.82
CA GLU A 69 -10.68 8.14 20.18
C GLU A 69 -11.66 9.17 20.78
N ASN A 70 -12.94 9.11 20.43
CA ASN A 70 -14.04 9.70 21.22
C ASN A 70 -14.34 8.83 22.47
N GLY A 71 -13.33 8.16 23.06
CA GLY A 71 -13.60 6.98 23.89
C GLY A 71 -12.66 6.66 25.05
N GLN A 72 -11.52 7.31 25.26
CA GLN A 72 -10.76 7.13 26.50
C GLN A 72 -10.51 8.46 27.22
N LYS A 73 -11.59 8.89 27.89
CA LYS A 73 -11.62 9.38 29.29
C LYS A 73 -10.46 10.32 29.67
N GLY A 74 -10.71 11.60 29.90
CA GLY A 74 -11.70 12.07 30.87
C GLY A 74 -11.50 11.53 32.31
N ALA A 75 -10.36 10.90 32.63
CA ALA A 75 -10.11 10.29 33.95
C ALA A 75 -8.75 10.67 34.56
N GLU A 76 -8.18 11.82 34.20
CA GLU A 76 -7.01 12.39 34.92
C GLU A 76 -7.23 13.81 35.46
N SER A 77 -8.46 14.34 35.39
CA SER A 77 -8.87 15.55 36.13
C SER A 77 -9.73 15.20 37.36
N GLY A 78 -9.27 14.22 38.14
CA GLY A 78 -9.84 13.85 39.43
C GLY A 78 -9.03 14.46 40.56
N GLN A 79 -9.25 15.75 40.82
CA GLN A 79 -8.99 16.44 42.08
C GLN A 79 -8.94 15.47 43.29
N GLN A 80 -7.77 15.29 43.92
CA GLN A 80 -7.72 14.90 45.33
C GLN A 80 -7.66 16.18 46.19
N PRO A 81 -8.69 16.47 47.00
CA PRO A 81 -8.66 17.57 47.95
C PRO A 81 -7.86 17.21 49.22
N LYS A 82 -7.37 18.29 49.85
CA LYS A 82 -6.50 18.42 51.03
C LYS A 82 -6.72 17.44 52.19
N GLY A 83 -5.62 17.09 52.84
CA GLY A 83 -5.48 16.88 54.28
C GLY A 83 -4.27 17.67 54.77
#